data_AF-A0A831ZTH9-F1
#
_entry.id   AF-A0A831ZTH9-F1
#
_cell.length_a   1.000
_cell.length_b   1.000
_cell.length_c   1.000
_cell.angle_alpha   90.00
_cell.angle_beta   90.00
_cell.angle_gamma   90.00
#
_symmetry.space_group_name_H-M   'P 1'
#
loop_
_entity.id
_entity.type
_entity.pdbx_description
1 polymer ?
#
loop_
_entity_poly.entity_id
_entity_poly.type
_entity_poly.pdbx_seq_one_letter_code
_entity_poly.pdbx_strand_id
1 'polypeptide(L)'
;MIPLKKQGDPVVSGRPFARRKSVMKNAEDAQIMADASCPSTGDSGQRIADIQPNQDVAGTFVVEEKQLRTTKNGKPFLSLKLRDKTGSVTARLWENATKAAQTLAGHKVLRIQGRSQEYQNEIQIHIQHMEPVPRDAVDPSDFLPVCPKDPHALWKALKGLLQKVHKKPYGELIRAFVSDKALMAAFCKAPAAKNVHHAYVGGLLEHTVGVMHLCALIGTQYPSLDQDLLLMGAFLHDMGKVHEFTYDLVIDYSDVGRLVGHMVLGVEILNAKIAMCKDFPEETAVLLKHLILSHHGEPQFGAVQSPMTREAFALHLADDLDAKMNSLDDILAKNDDPDSLWTAYQSLYGRYFYKGPRQDGPSSDAPDPEPPSAPCREVRQLPLWPGVTEKGRAHDDA
;
A
#
# COMPACT_ATOMS: atom_id res chain seq x y z
N MET A 1 25.38 85.48 -3.80
CA MET A 1 26.03 84.88 -2.61
C MET A 1 25.95 83.36 -2.75
N ILE A 2 27.10 82.67 -2.72
CA ILE A 2 27.31 81.20 -2.72
C ILE A 2 28.21 80.91 -1.49
N PRO A 3 28.03 79.84 -0.68
CA PRO A 3 28.65 78.49 -0.87
C PRO A 3 27.69 77.32 -0.50
N LEU A 4 27.74 76.07 -1.01
CA LEU A 4 28.73 74.97 -1.18
C LEU A 4 29.07 74.12 0.09
N LYS A 5 28.86 72.78 -0.05
CA LYS A 5 29.37 71.58 0.71
C LYS A 5 28.63 71.16 2.00
N LYS A 6 28.46 69.87 2.39
CA LYS A 6 28.95 68.54 1.95
C LYS A 6 28.17 67.38 2.67
N GLN A 7 28.00 66.25 1.97
CA GLN A 7 28.15 64.82 2.37
C GLN A 7 27.39 64.18 3.55
N GLY A 8 26.70 63.05 3.27
CA GLY A 8 26.43 61.96 4.22
C GLY A 8 25.28 61.00 3.83
N ASP A 9 25.57 59.93 3.09
CA ASP A 9 24.86 58.63 3.21
C ASP A 9 25.41 57.89 4.46
N PRO A 10 24.72 56.95 5.14
CA PRO A 10 24.00 55.83 4.52
C PRO A 10 22.75 55.27 5.27
N VAL A 11 22.22 54.19 4.70
CA VAL A 11 21.59 52.99 5.32
C VAL A 11 20.12 52.76 4.97
N VAL A 12 19.99 51.78 4.06
CA VAL A 12 18.85 50.93 3.76
C VAL A 12 18.29 50.27 5.03
N SER A 13 16.98 50.35 5.25
CA SER A 13 16.25 49.25 5.90
C SER A 13 14.86 49.09 5.28
N GLY A 14 14.82 48.40 4.13
CA GLY A 14 13.60 47.77 3.66
C GLY A 14 13.18 46.70 4.67
N ARG A 15 11.95 46.79 5.17
CA ARG A 15 11.35 45.68 5.93
C ARG A 15 11.09 44.53 4.94
N PRO A 16 11.59 43.31 5.17
CA PRO A 16 11.31 42.21 4.27
C PRO A 16 9.87 41.76 4.47
N PHE A 17 9.03 41.98 3.46
CA PHE A 17 7.72 41.36 3.30
C PHE A 17 7.91 39.90 2.87
N ALA A 18 8.60 39.10 3.68
CA ALA A 18 8.91 37.70 3.39
C ALA A 18 8.91 36.88 4.68
N ARG A 19 7.72 36.67 5.25
CA ARG A 19 7.50 35.58 6.25
C ARG A 19 6.06 35.14 6.46
N ARG A 20 5.07 35.73 5.77
CA ARG A 20 3.65 35.32 5.91
C ARG A 20 3.22 34.15 5.00
N LYS A 21 3.87 33.94 3.84
CA LYS A 21 3.51 32.85 2.90
C LYS A 21 3.90 31.45 3.39
N SER A 22 4.99 31.30 4.14
CA SER A 22 5.45 30.01 4.65
C SER A 22 4.61 29.49 5.83
N VAL A 23 4.10 30.39 6.68
CA VAL A 23 3.29 30.02 7.84
C VAL A 23 1.87 29.61 7.43
N MET A 24 1.27 30.27 6.42
CA MET A 24 -0.05 29.91 5.89
C MET A 24 -0.03 28.55 5.16
N LYS A 25 1.02 28.25 4.39
CA LYS A 25 1.17 26.96 3.69
C LYS A 25 1.29 25.77 4.67
N ASN A 26 1.98 25.96 5.80
CA ASN A 26 2.10 24.94 6.85
C ASN A 26 0.79 24.72 7.62
N ALA A 27 -0.04 25.75 7.79
CA ALA A 27 -1.35 25.62 8.44
C ALA A 27 -2.38 24.89 7.55
N GLU A 28 -2.32 25.13 6.24
CA GLU A 28 -3.18 24.45 5.25
C GLU A 28 -2.83 22.96 5.11
N ASP A 29 -1.54 22.63 5.13
CA ASP A 29 -1.03 21.25 5.16
C ASP A 29 -1.45 20.52 6.45
N ALA A 30 -1.44 21.22 7.59
CA ALA A 30 -1.89 20.66 8.86
C ALA A 30 -3.38 20.30 8.84
N GLN A 31 -4.21 21.03 8.10
CA GLN A 31 -5.65 20.74 8.01
C GLN A 31 -5.93 19.48 7.18
N ILE A 32 -5.31 19.30 6.01
CA ILE A 32 -5.48 18.07 5.20
C ILE A 32 -5.05 16.84 5.99
N MET A 33 -3.95 16.97 6.76
CA MET A 33 -3.44 15.89 7.58
C MET A 33 -4.24 15.68 8.88
N ALA A 34 -4.80 16.73 9.47
CA ALA A 34 -5.71 16.62 10.62
C ALA A 34 -7.05 16.00 10.24
N ASP A 35 -7.54 16.29 9.03
CA ASP A 35 -8.70 15.61 8.46
C ASP A 35 -8.34 14.16 8.06
N ALA A 36 -7.03 13.84 7.91
CA ALA A 36 -6.50 12.52 7.56
C ALA A 36 -6.14 11.62 8.76
N SER A 37 -5.91 12.18 9.96
CA SER A 37 -5.52 11.43 11.15
C SER A 37 -6.75 10.79 11.84
N CYS A 38 -6.68 9.49 12.13
CA CYS A 38 -7.69 8.79 12.91
C CYS A 38 -7.25 8.75 14.40
N PRO A 39 -8.08 9.23 15.34
CA PRO A 39 -7.81 9.07 16.78
C PRO A 39 -8.21 7.65 17.22
N SER A 40 -7.27 6.84 17.73
CA SER A 40 -7.59 5.51 18.25
C SER A 40 -8.26 5.60 19.63
N THR A 41 -9.46 5.04 19.76
CA THR A 41 -10.08 4.80 21.07
C THR A 41 -9.91 3.33 21.44
N GLY A 42 -9.04 3.05 22.41
CA GLY A 42 -8.77 1.70 22.85
C GLY A 42 -10.00 1.00 23.43
N ASP A 43 -10.46 -0.06 22.76
CA ASP A 43 -11.23 -1.13 23.38
C ASP A 43 -10.37 -2.40 23.44
N SER A 44 -10.20 -2.93 24.65
CA SER A 44 -9.27 -3.99 25.03
C SER A 44 -9.85 -5.38 24.76
N GLY A 45 -10.07 -5.72 23.48
CA GLY A 45 -10.43 -7.06 23.03
C GLY A 45 -9.22 -7.90 22.61
N GLN A 46 -9.36 -9.24 22.59
CA GLN A 46 -8.33 -10.13 22.04
C GLN A 46 -8.24 -9.97 20.52
N ARG A 47 -7.02 -9.78 20.00
CA ARG A 47 -6.74 -9.61 18.56
C ARG A 47 -6.59 -10.95 17.86
N ILE A 48 -6.89 -11.01 16.57
CA ILE A 48 -6.82 -12.24 15.76
C ILE A 48 -5.39 -12.82 15.74
N ALA A 49 -4.37 -11.97 15.61
CA ALA A 49 -2.98 -12.43 15.58
C ALA A 49 -2.50 -13.10 16.89
N ASP A 50 -3.19 -12.85 18.01
CA ASP A 50 -2.82 -13.38 19.32
C ASP A 50 -3.61 -14.65 19.69
N ILE A 51 -4.50 -15.14 18.81
CA ILE A 51 -5.32 -16.32 19.08
C ILE A 51 -4.47 -17.58 18.92
N GLN A 52 -4.33 -18.34 20.01
CA GLN A 52 -3.69 -19.66 20.01
C GLN A 52 -4.74 -20.78 19.91
N PRO A 53 -4.38 -22.00 19.47
CA PRO A 53 -5.29 -23.15 19.49
C PRO A 53 -5.81 -23.49 20.89
N ASN A 54 -7.08 -23.94 20.98
CA ASN A 54 -7.73 -24.43 22.20
C ASN A 54 -7.93 -23.39 23.33
N GLN A 55 -7.93 -22.11 22.99
CA GLN A 55 -8.09 -20.99 23.90
C GLN A 55 -9.53 -20.45 23.85
N ASP A 56 -10.03 -19.94 24.97
CA ASP A 56 -11.25 -19.14 24.98
C ASP A 56 -10.97 -17.77 24.36
N VAL A 57 -11.79 -17.39 23.39
CA VAL A 57 -11.65 -16.15 22.61
C VAL A 57 -12.78 -15.22 22.97
N ALA A 58 -12.44 -13.99 23.35
CA ALA A 58 -13.39 -12.91 23.55
C ALA A 58 -12.87 -11.63 22.88
N GLY A 59 -13.58 -11.16 21.85
CA GLY A 59 -13.14 -10.00 21.08
C GLY A 59 -14.24 -9.39 20.23
N THR A 60 -13.96 -8.20 19.72
CA THR A 60 -14.83 -7.48 18.79
C THR A 60 -14.23 -7.60 17.39
N PHE A 61 -14.99 -8.11 16.44
CA PHE A 61 -14.54 -8.36 15.07
C PHE A 61 -15.56 -7.89 14.04
N VAL A 62 -15.11 -7.57 12.84
CA VAL A 62 -15.98 -7.25 11.71
C VAL A 62 -16.24 -8.49 10.87
N VAL A 63 -17.48 -8.68 10.44
CA VAL A 63 -17.86 -9.77 9.52
C VAL A 63 -17.54 -9.37 8.08
N GLU A 64 -16.47 -9.92 7.53
CA GLU A 64 -16.08 -9.74 6.12
C GLU A 64 -16.97 -10.57 5.19
N GLU A 65 -17.17 -11.85 5.50
CA GLU A 65 -17.99 -12.76 4.71
C GLU A 65 -18.93 -13.56 5.59
N LYS A 66 -20.07 -13.94 5.02
CA LYS A 66 -21.09 -14.74 5.69
C LYS A 66 -21.67 -15.77 4.74
N GLN A 67 -21.61 -17.04 5.12
CA GLN A 67 -22.12 -18.16 4.33
C GLN A 67 -22.85 -19.15 5.21
N LEU A 68 -24.14 -19.41 4.93
CA LEU A 68 -24.86 -20.53 5.53
C LEU A 68 -24.50 -21.79 4.74
N ARG A 69 -23.86 -22.75 5.42
CA ARG A 69 -23.42 -24.02 4.83
C ARG A 69 -24.09 -25.18 5.55
N THR A 70 -24.04 -26.36 4.95
CA THR A 70 -24.60 -27.59 5.52
C THR A 70 -23.50 -28.63 5.60
N THR A 71 -23.42 -29.33 6.73
CA THR A 71 -22.52 -30.48 6.85
C THR A 71 -22.92 -31.62 5.93
N LYS A 72 -22.02 -32.59 5.75
CA LYS A 72 -22.31 -33.86 5.04
C LYS A 72 -23.52 -34.60 5.63
N ASN A 73 -23.83 -34.38 6.90
CA ASN A 73 -24.95 -35.00 7.62
C ASN A 73 -26.23 -34.13 7.61
N GLY A 74 -26.30 -33.09 6.78
CA GLY A 74 -27.51 -32.27 6.63
C GLY A 74 -27.73 -31.19 7.70
N LYS A 75 -26.86 -31.07 8.72
CA LYS A 75 -26.98 -30.03 9.75
C LYS A 75 -26.45 -28.67 9.24
N PRO A 76 -27.23 -27.58 9.32
CA PRO A 76 -26.78 -26.25 8.93
C PRO A 76 -25.80 -25.66 9.94
N PHE A 77 -24.82 -24.90 9.44
CA PHE A 77 -23.91 -24.08 10.24
C PHE A 77 -23.61 -22.77 9.50
N LEU A 78 -23.41 -21.70 10.25
CA LEU A 78 -23.05 -20.39 9.72
C LEU A 78 -21.53 -20.24 9.76
N SER A 79 -20.91 -20.10 8.59
CA SER A 79 -19.50 -19.78 8.45
C SER A 79 -19.36 -18.28 8.28
N LEU A 80 -18.62 -17.64 9.18
CA LEU A 80 -18.26 -16.23 9.15
C LEU A 80 -16.77 -16.11 8.91
N LYS A 81 -16.37 -15.17 8.06
CA LYS A 81 -14.98 -14.72 7.99
C LYS A 81 -14.90 -13.42 8.77
N LEU A 82 -14.17 -13.46 9.89
CA LEU A 82 -13.99 -12.34 10.78
C LEU A 82 -12.68 -11.63 10.47
N ARG A 83 -12.65 -10.31 10.63
CA ARG A 83 -11.45 -9.49 10.43
C ARG A 83 -11.30 -8.47 11.56
N ASP A 84 -10.05 -8.20 11.90
CA ASP A 84 -9.60 -7.02 12.64
C ASP A 84 -8.34 -6.45 11.95
N LYS A 85 -7.71 -5.42 12.53
CA LYS A 85 -6.48 -4.82 11.98
C LYS A 85 -5.27 -5.76 11.92
N THR A 86 -5.32 -6.91 12.59
CA THR A 86 -4.20 -7.86 12.68
C THR A 86 -4.34 -9.05 11.74
N GLY A 87 -5.53 -9.33 11.20
CA GLY A 87 -5.72 -10.40 10.25
C GLY A 87 -7.16 -10.83 10.06
N SER A 88 -7.35 -12.03 9.53
CA SER A 88 -8.67 -12.65 9.34
C SER A 88 -8.69 -14.07 9.87
N VAL A 89 -9.83 -14.48 10.45
CA VAL A 89 -10.04 -15.82 10.99
C VAL A 89 -11.42 -16.36 10.60
N THR A 90 -11.51 -17.66 10.33
CA THR A 90 -12.79 -18.31 10.08
C THR A 90 -13.47 -18.65 11.39
N ALA A 91 -14.73 -18.25 11.55
CA ALA A 91 -15.55 -18.57 12.71
C ALA A 91 -16.80 -19.34 12.30
N ARG A 92 -17.18 -20.35 13.08
CA ARG A 92 -18.32 -21.23 12.82
C ARG A 92 -19.31 -21.17 13.96
N LEU A 93 -20.56 -20.85 13.63
CA LEU A 93 -21.70 -20.92 14.54
C LEU A 93 -22.58 -22.10 14.14
N TRP A 94 -22.81 -23.01 15.08
CA TRP A 94 -23.61 -24.23 14.87
C TRP A 94 -25.04 -24.05 15.37
N GLU A 95 -25.18 -23.53 16.59
CA GLU A 95 -26.48 -23.29 17.19
C GLU A 95 -27.15 -22.06 16.59
N ASN A 96 -28.45 -22.16 16.31
CA ASN A 96 -29.24 -21.06 15.74
C ASN A 96 -28.71 -20.49 14.41
N ALA A 97 -27.89 -21.26 13.66
CA ALA A 97 -27.23 -20.82 12.43
C ALA A 97 -28.20 -20.19 11.41
N THR A 98 -29.37 -20.79 11.18
CA THR A 98 -30.37 -20.27 10.22
C THR A 98 -30.96 -18.93 10.67
N LYS A 99 -31.27 -18.78 11.97
CA LYS A 99 -31.83 -17.54 12.54
C LYS A 99 -30.80 -16.41 12.55
N ALA A 100 -29.58 -16.73 12.95
CA ALA A 100 -28.42 -15.85 12.82
C ALA A 100 -28.21 -15.40 11.37
N ALA A 101 -28.31 -16.33 10.41
CA ALA A 101 -28.16 -16.03 9.01
C ALA A 101 -29.27 -15.15 8.43
N GLN A 102 -30.44 -15.06 9.05
CA GLN A 102 -31.50 -14.15 8.60
C GLN A 102 -31.37 -12.75 9.21
N THR A 103 -30.84 -12.66 10.42
CA THR A 103 -30.80 -11.42 11.22
C THR A 103 -29.49 -10.65 11.06
N LEU A 104 -28.38 -11.34 10.80
CA LEU A 104 -27.06 -10.75 10.65
C LEU A 104 -26.86 -10.29 9.20
N ALA A 105 -26.80 -8.98 8.94
CA ALA A 105 -26.31 -8.46 7.66
C ALA A 105 -24.77 -8.60 7.59
N GLY A 106 -24.20 -8.68 6.38
CA GLY A 106 -22.75 -8.59 6.19
C GLY A 106 -22.20 -7.23 6.65
N HIS A 107 -20.89 -7.16 6.89
CA HIS A 107 -20.17 -5.94 7.30
C HIS A 107 -20.60 -5.33 8.64
N LYS A 108 -21.24 -6.11 9.52
CA LYS A 108 -21.52 -5.70 10.90
C LYS A 108 -20.36 -6.02 11.83
N VAL A 109 -20.23 -5.21 12.87
CA VAL A 109 -19.35 -5.46 14.00
C VAL A 109 -20.05 -6.42 14.96
N LEU A 110 -19.36 -7.48 15.37
CA LEU A 110 -19.84 -8.46 16.32
C LEU A 110 -18.86 -8.55 17.50
N ARG A 111 -19.39 -8.54 18.71
CA ARG A 111 -18.65 -9.07 19.86
C ARG A 111 -18.88 -10.57 19.91
N ILE A 112 -17.80 -11.33 19.90
CA ILE A 112 -17.81 -12.79 19.81
C ILE A 112 -17.12 -13.35 21.04
N GLN A 113 -17.78 -14.35 21.63
CA GLN A 113 -17.20 -15.24 22.62
C GLN A 113 -17.27 -16.66 22.08
N GLY A 114 -16.16 -17.38 22.19
CA GLY A 114 -16.07 -18.72 21.64
C GLY A 114 -14.78 -19.39 22.04
N ARG A 115 -14.47 -20.48 21.35
CA ARG A 115 -13.25 -21.23 21.58
C ARG A 115 -12.52 -21.46 20.27
N SER A 116 -11.22 -21.18 20.23
CA SER A 116 -10.40 -21.48 19.08
C SER A 116 -10.16 -22.99 18.99
N GLN A 117 -10.14 -23.52 17.77
CA GLN A 117 -9.85 -24.90 17.46
C GLN A 117 -8.98 -24.93 16.21
N GLU A 118 -7.97 -25.79 16.21
CA GLU A 118 -7.17 -26.05 15.02
C GLU A 118 -7.86 -27.11 14.16
N TYR A 119 -8.07 -26.80 12.88
CA TYR A 119 -8.64 -27.71 11.91
C TYR A 119 -7.88 -27.58 10.59
N GLN A 120 -7.26 -28.68 10.14
CA GLN A 120 -6.41 -28.70 8.93
C GLN A 120 -5.27 -27.66 8.98
N ASN A 121 -4.61 -27.52 10.14
CA ASN A 121 -3.56 -26.53 10.42
C ASN A 121 -4.02 -25.05 10.34
N GLU A 122 -5.33 -24.79 10.30
CA GLU A 122 -5.89 -23.44 10.40
C GLU A 122 -6.63 -23.26 11.72
N ILE A 123 -6.43 -22.13 12.37
CA ILE A 123 -7.18 -21.74 13.55
C ILE A 123 -8.58 -21.29 13.12
N GLN A 124 -9.60 -21.88 13.75
CA GLN A 124 -11.01 -21.54 13.54
C GLN A 124 -11.67 -21.27 14.89
N ILE A 125 -12.58 -20.30 14.95
CA ILE A 125 -13.31 -19.99 16.18
C ILE A 125 -14.65 -20.71 16.16
N HIS A 126 -14.90 -21.56 17.15
CA HIS A 126 -16.24 -22.05 17.44
C HIS A 126 -17.00 -20.99 18.24
N ILE A 127 -18.00 -20.36 17.63
CA ILE A 127 -18.78 -19.29 18.25
C ILE A 127 -19.76 -19.91 19.26
N GLN A 128 -19.65 -19.49 20.52
CA GLN A 128 -20.59 -19.85 21.59
C GLN A 128 -21.63 -18.74 21.80
N HIS A 129 -21.17 -17.49 21.79
CA HIS A 129 -22.02 -16.32 21.91
C HIS A 129 -21.60 -15.25 20.91
N MET A 130 -22.58 -14.54 20.35
CA MET A 130 -22.33 -13.40 19.50
C MET A 130 -23.40 -12.33 19.70
N GLU A 131 -22.99 -11.08 19.74
CA GLU A 131 -23.88 -9.93 19.83
C GLU A 131 -23.46 -8.83 18.84
N PRO A 132 -24.41 -8.19 18.14
CA PRO A 132 -24.11 -7.08 17.26
C PRO A 132 -23.73 -5.84 18.06
N VAL A 133 -22.62 -5.20 17.68
CA VAL A 133 -22.21 -3.91 18.23
C VAL A 133 -22.72 -2.80 17.31
N PRO A 134 -23.38 -1.75 17.85
CA PRO A 134 -23.78 -0.60 17.06
C PRO A 134 -22.58 0.05 16.37
N ARG A 135 -22.75 0.43 15.10
CA ARG A 135 -21.68 1.05 14.30
C ARG A 135 -21.09 2.29 14.97
N ASP A 136 -21.93 3.12 15.56
CA ASP A 136 -21.54 4.40 16.19
C ASP A 136 -20.66 4.22 17.44
N ALA A 137 -20.63 3.01 18.01
CA ALA A 137 -19.82 2.69 19.18
C ALA A 137 -18.41 2.20 18.82
N VAL A 138 -18.03 2.23 17.54
CA VAL A 138 -16.86 1.54 17.00
C VAL A 138 -16.05 2.48 16.10
N ASP A 139 -14.73 2.50 16.27
CA ASP A 139 -13.81 3.23 15.39
C ASP A 139 -13.35 2.33 14.22
N PRO A 140 -13.57 2.71 12.95
CA PRO A 140 -12.95 2.11 11.77
C PRO A 140 -11.48 1.71 11.89
N SER A 141 -10.69 2.55 12.56
CA SER A 141 -9.25 2.37 12.66
C SER A 141 -8.83 1.11 13.43
N ASP A 142 -9.74 0.52 14.21
CA ASP A 142 -9.49 -0.71 14.95
C ASP A 142 -9.62 -1.99 14.09
N PHE A 143 -10.23 -1.89 12.90
CA PHE A 143 -10.53 -3.05 12.06
C PHE A 143 -9.81 -3.03 10.71
N LEU A 144 -9.42 -1.84 10.26
CA LEU A 144 -8.69 -1.69 9.02
C LEU A 144 -7.19 -1.70 9.27
N PRO A 145 -6.41 -2.43 8.46
CA PRO A 145 -4.97 -2.23 8.48
C PRO A 145 -4.68 -0.79 8.04
N VAL A 146 -3.66 -0.19 8.65
CA VAL A 146 -3.23 1.18 8.38
C VAL A 146 -1.82 1.14 7.82
N CYS A 147 -1.52 2.06 6.91
CA CYS A 147 -0.18 2.26 6.37
C CYS A 147 0.87 2.28 7.50
N PRO A 148 1.94 1.47 7.40
CA PRO A 148 2.99 1.43 8.43
C PRO A 148 3.88 2.67 8.41
N LYS A 149 3.86 3.45 7.32
CA LYS A 149 4.64 4.68 7.15
C LYS A 149 3.86 5.89 7.68
N ASP A 150 4.58 6.88 8.21
CA ASP A 150 3.99 8.14 8.65
C ASP A 150 3.31 8.88 7.46
N PRO A 151 1.99 9.11 7.51
CA PRO A 151 1.27 9.83 6.47
C PRO A 151 1.81 11.25 6.21
N HIS A 152 2.31 11.93 7.25
CA HIS A 152 2.90 13.26 7.09
C HIS A 152 4.21 13.21 6.29
N ALA A 153 5.04 12.21 6.55
CA ALA A 153 6.27 11.98 5.80
C ALA A 153 5.98 11.65 4.33
N LEU A 154 4.98 10.79 4.07
CA LEU A 154 4.54 10.46 2.72
C LEU A 154 3.98 11.68 1.97
N TRP A 155 3.15 12.50 2.60
CA TRP A 155 2.65 13.74 2.02
C TRP A 155 3.77 14.72 1.67
N LYS A 156 4.77 14.84 2.56
CA LYS A 156 5.96 15.65 2.31
C LYS A 156 6.75 15.11 1.12
N ALA A 157 6.92 13.79 1.02
CA ALA A 157 7.61 13.14 -0.10
C ALA A 157 6.87 13.39 -1.42
N LEU A 158 5.55 13.19 -1.46
CA LEU A 158 4.70 13.48 -2.61
C LEU A 158 4.90 14.93 -3.09
N LYS A 159 4.78 15.91 -2.20
CA LYS A 159 5.01 17.32 -2.54
C LYS A 159 6.42 17.58 -3.06
N GLY A 160 7.43 16.90 -2.52
CA GLY A 160 8.81 16.99 -2.99
C GLY A 160 8.97 16.46 -4.43
N LEU A 161 8.29 15.36 -4.77
CA LEU A 161 8.28 14.79 -6.12
C LEU A 161 7.53 15.69 -7.11
N LEU A 162 6.37 16.22 -6.72
CA LEU A 162 5.60 17.16 -7.54
C LEU A 162 6.36 18.48 -7.83
N GLN A 163 7.27 18.90 -6.94
CA GLN A 163 8.14 20.06 -7.18
C GLN A 163 9.21 19.83 -8.26
N LYS A 164 9.50 18.58 -8.59
CA LYS A 164 10.42 18.23 -9.69
C LYS A 164 9.76 18.35 -11.07
N VAL A 165 8.44 18.57 -11.14
CA VAL A 165 7.72 18.81 -12.39
C VAL A 165 7.84 20.29 -12.75
N HIS A 166 8.39 20.59 -13.93
CA HIS A 166 8.80 21.95 -14.30
C HIS A 166 7.96 22.56 -15.43
N LYS A 167 7.36 21.77 -16.32
CA LYS A 167 6.55 22.24 -17.43
C LYS A 167 5.30 22.97 -16.93
N LYS A 168 5.09 24.17 -17.47
CA LYS A 168 4.04 25.11 -17.04
C LYS A 168 2.63 24.49 -16.97
N PRO A 169 2.13 23.74 -17.97
CA PRO A 169 0.78 23.19 -17.92
C PRO A 169 0.55 22.28 -16.71
N TYR A 170 1.55 21.48 -16.34
CA TYR A 170 1.48 20.60 -15.19
C TYR A 170 1.50 21.36 -13.87
N GLY A 171 2.24 22.47 -13.78
CA GLY A 171 2.24 23.30 -12.58
C GLY A 171 0.83 23.84 -12.23
N GLU A 172 0.03 24.20 -13.24
CA GLU A 172 -1.37 24.60 -13.04
C GLU A 172 -2.25 23.42 -12.63
N LEU A 173 -2.10 22.28 -13.30
CA LEU A 173 -2.85 21.07 -12.99
C LEU A 173 -2.57 20.54 -11.58
N ILE A 174 -1.30 20.47 -11.17
CA ILE A 174 -0.88 20.09 -9.81
C ILE A 174 -1.55 20.99 -8.77
N ARG A 175 -1.62 22.31 -9.02
CA ARG A 175 -2.31 23.23 -8.10
C ARG A 175 -3.81 22.95 -8.05
N ALA A 176 -4.46 22.62 -9.17
CA ALA A 176 -5.88 22.26 -9.20
C ALA A 176 -6.19 20.99 -8.39
N PHE A 177 -5.28 20.02 -8.36
CA PHE A 177 -5.38 18.84 -7.51
C PHE A 177 -5.11 19.17 -6.03
N VAL A 178 -3.95 19.73 -5.71
CA VAL A 178 -3.52 19.97 -4.32
C VAL A 178 -4.42 20.96 -3.58
N SER A 179 -5.08 21.88 -4.29
CA SER A 179 -6.04 22.82 -3.69
C SER A 179 -7.42 22.20 -3.39
N ASP A 180 -7.74 21.04 -3.97
CA ASP A 180 -8.95 20.30 -3.63
C ASP A 180 -8.72 19.46 -2.38
N LYS A 181 -9.00 20.09 -1.23
CA LYS A 181 -8.78 19.48 0.08
C LYS A 181 -9.59 18.19 0.28
N ALA A 182 -10.82 18.14 -0.23
CA ALA A 182 -11.68 16.97 -0.07
C ALA A 182 -11.12 15.78 -0.86
N LEU A 183 -10.73 16.00 -2.11
CA LEU A 183 -10.09 14.98 -2.94
C LEU A 183 -8.77 14.52 -2.34
N MET A 184 -7.91 15.44 -1.90
CA MET A 184 -6.59 15.08 -1.35
C MET A 184 -6.69 14.38 0.01
N ALA A 185 -7.63 14.79 0.89
CA ALA A 185 -7.88 14.08 2.13
C ALA A 185 -8.36 12.64 1.87
N ALA A 186 -9.26 12.45 0.88
CA ALA A 186 -9.72 11.14 0.49
C ALA A 186 -8.58 10.29 -0.15
N PHE A 187 -7.76 10.89 -1.00
CA PHE A 187 -6.56 10.27 -1.58
C PHE A 187 -5.57 9.78 -0.51
N CYS A 188 -5.34 10.58 0.54
CA CYS A 188 -4.45 10.20 1.63
C CYS A 188 -5.00 9.07 2.53
N LYS A 189 -6.32 8.81 2.50
CA LYS A 189 -6.94 7.72 3.26
C LYS A 189 -7.23 6.49 2.42
N ALA A 190 -7.42 6.64 1.12
CA ALA A 190 -7.85 5.55 0.26
C ALA A 190 -6.86 4.38 0.28
N PRO A 191 -7.35 3.13 0.23
CA PRO A 191 -6.52 1.97 -0.03
C PRO A 191 -6.10 1.92 -1.50
N ALA A 192 -4.96 1.29 -1.78
CA ALA A 192 -4.53 1.06 -3.16
C ALA A 192 -5.16 -0.22 -3.76
N ALA A 193 -5.61 -1.15 -2.92
CA ALA A 193 -6.23 -2.38 -3.39
C ALA A 193 -7.19 -2.95 -2.34
N LYS A 194 -8.03 -3.91 -2.78
CA LYS A 194 -8.94 -4.62 -1.88
C LYS A 194 -8.25 -5.69 -1.04
N ASN A 195 -7.40 -6.51 -1.67
CA ASN A 195 -6.92 -7.76 -1.08
C ASN A 195 -5.40 -7.96 -1.11
N VAL A 196 -4.70 -7.38 -2.08
CA VAL A 196 -3.27 -7.64 -2.31
C VAL A 196 -2.60 -6.32 -2.66
N HIS A 197 -1.45 -6.05 -2.04
CA HIS A 197 -0.62 -4.85 -2.25
C HIS A 197 -1.25 -3.56 -1.75
N HIS A 198 -0.70 -3.00 -0.67
CA HIS A 198 -1.17 -1.72 -0.12
C HIS A 198 -2.69 -1.70 0.20
N ALA A 199 -3.24 -2.85 0.60
CA ALA A 199 -4.65 -3.04 0.93
C ALA A 199 -4.99 -2.55 2.36
N TYR A 200 -4.65 -1.30 2.63
CA TYR A 200 -4.81 -0.64 3.93
C TYR A 200 -5.10 0.85 3.77
N VAL A 201 -5.65 1.46 4.82
CA VAL A 201 -5.91 2.91 4.85
C VAL A 201 -4.60 3.68 4.66
N GLY A 202 -4.59 4.58 3.70
CA GLY A 202 -3.40 5.34 3.27
C GLY A 202 -2.48 4.60 2.30
N GLY A 203 -2.83 3.39 1.88
CA GLY A 203 -2.07 2.60 0.92
C GLY A 203 -1.93 3.28 -0.44
N LEU A 204 -2.95 4.01 -0.91
CA LEU A 204 -2.89 4.72 -2.19
C LEU A 204 -1.79 5.79 -2.23
N LEU A 205 -1.65 6.56 -1.14
CA LEU A 205 -0.61 7.57 -1.02
C LEU A 205 0.78 6.93 -0.99
N GLU A 206 0.96 5.86 -0.20
CA GLU A 206 2.23 5.13 -0.13
C GLU A 206 2.65 4.60 -1.49
N HIS A 207 1.74 3.89 -2.15
CA HIS A 207 1.95 3.30 -3.47
C HIS A 207 2.29 4.37 -4.51
N THR A 208 1.49 5.44 -4.59
CA THR A 208 1.76 6.56 -5.52
C THR A 208 3.14 7.17 -5.29
N VAL A 209 3.55 7.36 -4.04
CA VAL A 209 4.89 7.87 -3.71
C VAL A 209 5.99 6.88 -4.10
N GLY A 210 5.77 5.57 -3.91
CA GLY A 210 6.67 4.51 -4.35
C GLY A 210 6.89 4.53 -5.87
N VAL A 211 5.80 4.47 -6.64
CA VAL A 211 5.81 4.52 -8.11
C VAL A 211 6.45 5.82 -8.60
N MET A 212 6.11 6.98 -8.03
CA MET A 212 6.75 8.25 -8.40
C MET A 212 8.25 8.28 -8.12
N HIS A 213 8.74 7.65 -7.05
CA HIS A 213 10.17 7.51 -6.81
C HIS A 213 10.84 6.62 -7.85
N LEU A 214 10.25 5.47 -8.18
CA LEU A 214 10.74 4.58 -9.25
C LEU A 214 10.80 5.33 -10.58
N CYS A 215 9.73 6.04 -10.95
CA CYS A 215 9.66 6.87 -12.15
C CYS A 215 10.71 7.98 -12.18
N ALA A 216 11.06 8.59 -11.04
CA ALA A 216 12.14 9.57 -10.95
C ALA A 216 13.51 8.94 -11.23
N LEU A 217 13.77 7.73 -10.72
CA LEU A 217 15.01 6.99 -10.97
C LEU A 217 15.10 6.55 -12.44
N ILE A 218 14.02 5.98 -12.97
CA ILE A 218 13.92 5.52 -14.36
C ILE A 218 14.17 6.70 -15.31
N GLY A 219 13.50 7.84 -15.13
CA GLY A 219 13.72 8.99 -16.01
C GLY A 219 15.11 9.62 -15.89
N THR A 220 15.77 9.50 -14.73
CA THR A 220 17.20 9.87 -14.61
C THR A 220 18.09 8.94 -15.43
N GLN A 221 17.78 7.63 -15.44
CA GLN A 221 18.53 6.62 -16.20
C GLN A 221 18.27 6.69 -17.71
N TYR A 222 17.07 7.11 -18.12
CA TYR A 222 16.66 7.21 -19.53
C TYR A 222 16.27 8.65 -19.89
N PRO A 223 17.26 9.51 -20.24
CA PRO A 223 17.02 10.93 -20.55
C PRO A 223 16.12 11.17 -21.77
N SER A 224 15.81 10.13 -22.54
CA SER A 224 14.91 10.16 -23.69
C SER A 224 13.43 10.08 -23.30
N LEU A 225 13.12 9.92 -22.00
CA LEU A 225 11.79 10.00 -21.42
C LEU A 225 11.44 11.45 -21.06
N ASP A 226 10.18 11.82 -21.28
CA ASP A 226 9.60 13.02 -20.70
C ASP A 226 9.38 12.84 -19.19
N GLN A 227 10.37 13.23 -18.40
CA GLN A 227 10.37 13.09 -16.93
C GLN A 227 9.12 13.70 -16.28
N ASP A 228 8.68 14.85 -16.78
CA ASP A 228 7.53 15.56 -16.22
C ASP A 228 6.22 14.82 -16.54
N LEU A 229 6.06 14.34 -17.78
CA LEU A 229 4.90 13.53 -18.16
C LEU A 229 4.86 12.23 -17.36
N LEU A 230 6.01 11.56 -17.19
CA LEU A 230 6.11 10.32 -16.43
C LEU A 230 5.74 10.53 -14.96
N LEU A 231 6.25 11.58 -14.30
CA LEU A 231 5.88 11.90 -12.92
C LEU A 231 4.41 12.28 -12.77
N MET A 232 3.85 13.00 -13.74
CA MET A 232 2.42 13.32 -13.74
C MET A 232 1.56 12.07 -13.94
N GLY A 233 1.97 11.17 -14.83
CA GLY A 233 1.31 9.87 -14.99
C GLY A 233 1.32 9.06 -13.70
N ALA A 234 2.49 8.93 -13.07
CA ALA A 234 2.64 8.25 -11.80
C ALA A 234 1.78 8.88 -10.68
N PHE A 235 1.66 10.21 -10.63
CA PHE A 235 0.77 10.85 -9.67
C PHE A 235 -0.72 10.54 -9.91
N LEU A 236 -1.13 10.36 -11.16
CA LEU A 236 -2.54 10.33 -11.55
C LEU A 236 -3.11 8.92 -11.81
N HIS A 237 -2.26 7.93 -12.11
CA HIS A 237 -2.66 6.63 -12.64
C HIS A 237 -3.79 5.96 -11.83
N ASP A 238 -3.69 6.02 -10.50
CA ASP A 238 -4.61 5.38 -9.56
C ASP A 238 -5.54 6.35 -8.83
N MET A 239 -5.59 7.62 -9.24
CA MET A 239 -6.39 8.65 -8.54
C MET A 239 -7.88 8.29 -8.44
N GLY A 240 -8.41 7.50 -9.38
CA GLY A 240 -9.80 7.03 -9.35
C GLY A 240 -10.12 6.07 -8.19
N LYS A 241 -9.11 5.47 -7.54
CA LYS A 241 -9.31 4.58 -6.38
C LYS A 241 -9.96 5.29 -5.19
N VAL A 242 -9.87 6.62 -5.15
CA VAL A 242 -10.62 7.48 -4.21
C VAL A 242 -12.13 7.24 -4.26
N HIS A 243 -12.67 6.90 -5.43
CA HIS A 243 -14.10 6.61 -5.64
C HIS A 243 -14.38 5.13 -5.86
N GLU A 244 -13.37 4.32 -6.17
CA GLU A 244 -13.52 2.87 -6.41
C GLU A 244 -13.84 2.09 -5.14
N PHE A 245 -13.28 2.49 -4.00
CA PHE A 245 -13.40 1.75 -2.75
C PHE A 245 -14.27 2.45 -1.72
N THR A 246 -14.99 1.64 -0.94
CA THR A 246 -15.57 1.98 0.36
C THR A 246 -14.78 1.27 1.44
N TYR A 247 -14.40 1.97 2.50
CA TYR A 247 -13.46 1.44 3.49
C TYR A 247 -13.85 1.90 4.90
N ASP A 248 -15.09 1.58 5.29
CA ASP A 248 -15.60 1.93 6.62
C ASP A 248 -15.12 0.95 7.69
N LEU A 249 -15.56 -0.30 7.64
CA LEU A 249 -15.10 -1.38 8.52
C LEU A 249 -14.34 -2.47 7.77
N VAL A 250 -14.53 -2.54 6.46
CA VAL A 250 -13.88 -3.46 5.53
C VAL A 250 -13.62 -2.68 4.24
N ILE A 251 -12.51 -2.94 3.58
CA ILE A 251 -12.27 -2.47 2.22
C ILE A 251 -13.12 -3.31 1.26
N ASP A 252 -14.06 -2.67 0.58
CA ASP A 252 -14.83 -3.25 -0.51
C ASP A 252 -14.99 -2.24 -1.65
N TYR A 253 -15.48 -2.69 -2.79
CA TYR A 253 -15.78 -1.82 -3.92
C TYR A 253 -17.08 -1.04 -3.68
N SER A 254 -17.08 0.23 -4.06
CA SER A 254 -18.30 1.01 -4.23
C SER A 254 -19.09 0.53 -5.46
N ASP A 255 -20.37 0.91 -5.56
CA ASP A 255 -21.17 0.58 -6.73
C ASP A 255 -20.56 1.16 -8.01
N VAL A 256 -20.10 2.41 -7.97
CA VAL A 256 -19.43 3.04 -9.11
C VAL A 256 -18.07 2.38 -9.39
N GLY A 257 -17.34 1.95 -8.37
CA GLY A 257 -16.09 1.20 -8.52
C GLY A 257 -16.31 -0.13 -9.25
N ARG A 258 -17.37 -0.87 -8.90
CA ARG A 258 -17.71 -2.15 -9.58
C ARG A 258 -18.21 -1.94 -11.00
N LEU A 259 -18.94 -0.86 -11.26
CA LEU A 259 -19.56 -0.61 -12.57
C LEU A 259 -18.61 0.08 -13.57
N VAL A 260 -17.74 0.97 -13.08
CA VAL A 260 -16.93 1.88 -13.90
C VAL A 260 -15.44 1.62 -13.75
N GLY A 261 -14.95 1.39 -12.52
CA GLY A 261 -13.54 1.14 -12.23
C GLY A 261 -12.67 2.40 -12.15
N HIS A 262 -11.55 2.32 -11.41
CA HIS A 262 -10.69 3.47 -11.11
C HIS A 262 -10.07 4.15 -12.33
N MET A 263 -9.76 3.44 -13.42
CA MET A 263 -9.13 4.07 -14.59
C MET A 263 -10.03 5.13 -15.23
N VAL A 264 -11.31 4.79 -15.45
CA VAL A 264 -12.28 5.72 -16.03
C VAL A 264 -12.60 6.84 -15.03
N LEU A 265 -12.78 6.51 -13.75
CA LEU A 265 -12.97 7.50 -12.68
C LEU A 265 -11.77 8.47 -12.58
N GLY A 266 -10.54 7.96 -12.75
CA GLY A 266 -9.32 8.76 -12.78
C GLY A 266 -9.30 9.74 -13.95
N VAL A 267 -9.75 9.30 -15.14
CA VAL A 267 -9.92 10.18 -16.31
C VAL A 267 -11.01 11.23 -16.07
N GLU A 268 -12.11 10.90 -15.42
CA GLU A 268 -13.16 11.87 -15.06
C GLU A 268 -12.64 12.94 -14.10
N ILE A 269 -11.93 12.54 -13.04
CA ILE A 269 -11.27 13.46 -12.10
C ILE A 269 -10.28 14.35 -12.87
N LEU A 270 -9.44 13.76 -13.72
CA LEU A 270 -8.48 14.50 -14.54
C LEU A 270 -9.16 15.54 -15.43
N ASN A 271 -10.24 15.17 -16.14
CA ASN A 271 -10.99 16.10 -16.98
C ASN A 271 -11.54 17.27 -16.18
N ALA A 272 -12.12 17.01 -15.00
CA ALA A 272 -12.63 18.05 -14.12
C ALA A 272 -11.52 19.03 -13.69
N LYS A 273 -10.31 18.54 -13.41
CA LYS A 273 -9.16 19.39 -13.07
C LYS A 273 -8.58 20.15 -14.25
N ILE A 274 -8.51 19.52 -15.43
CA ILE A 274 -8.08 20.19 -16.67
C ILE A 274 -9.01 21.35 -17.01
N ALA A 275 -10.33 21.21 -16.81
CA ALA A 275 -11.30 22.28 -17.06
C ALA A 275 -11.08 23.52 -16.17
N MET A 276 -10.35 23.40 -15.06
CA MET A 276 -9.97 24.52 -14.20
C MET A 276 -8.68 25.21 -14.65
N CYS A 277 -7.92 24.60 -15.57
CA CYS A 277 -6.67 25.13 -16.11
C CYS A 277 -6.95 25.97 -17.36
N LYS A 278 -6.29 27.12 -17.47
CA LYS A 278 -6.46 28.00 -18.63
C LYS A 278 -5.62 27.48 -19.80
N ASP A 279 -6.23 27.31 -20.97
CA ASP A 279 -5.56 26.94 -22.22
C ASP A 279 -4.70 25.67 -22.09
N PHE A 280 -5.19 24.64 -21.37
CA PHE A 280 -4.44 23.40 -21.17
C PHE A 280 -4.25 22.67 -22.51
N PRO A 281 -3.01 22.27 -22.89
CA PRO A 281 -2.77 21.67 -24.20
C PRO A 281 -3.51 20.35 -24.38
N GLU A 282 -4.25 20.23 -25.48
CA GLU A 282 -5.08 19.05 -25.77
C GLU A 282 -4.24 17.77 -25.91
N GLU A 283 -3.11 17.83 -26.61
CA GLU A 283 -2.19 16.70 -26.77
C GLU A 283 -1.68 16.20 -25.40
N THR A 284 -1.30 17.13 -24.52
CA THR A 284 -0.89 16.78 -23.15
C THR A 284 -2.02 16.12 -22.37
N ALA A 285 -3.26 16.57 -22.53
CA ALA A 285 -4.42 15.95 -21.89
C ALA A 285 -4.65 14.51 -22.39
N VAL A 286 -4.51 14.28 -23.70
CA VAL A 286 -4.61 12.95 -24.31
C VAL A 286 -3.53 12.02 -23.78
N LEU A 287 -2.28 12.49 -23.70
CA LEU A 287 -1.17 11.69 -23.17
C LEU A 287 -1.40 11.31 -21.71
N LEU A 288 -1.81 12.24 -20.84
CA LEU A 288 -2.11 11.92 -19.43
C LEU A 288 -3.23 10.89 -19.29
N LYS A 289 -4.30 10.99 -20.09
CA LYS A 289 -5.37 9.98 -20.13
C LYS A 289 -4.83 8.63 -20.57
N HIS A 290 -3.95 8.60 -21.56
CA HIS A 290 -3.34 7.36 -22.02
C HIS A 290 -2.50 6.69 -20.92
N LEU A 291 -1.70 7.46 -20.17
CA LEU A 291 -0.95 6.91 -19.03
C LEU A 291 -1.89 6.31 -17.98
N ILE A 292 -3.02 6.96 -17.67
CA ILE A 292 -4.03 6.41 -16.75
C ILE A 292 -4.68 5.14 -17.31
N LEU A 293 -5.06 5.11 -18.60
CA LEU A 293 -5.80 3.99 -19.18
C LEU A 293 -4.94 2.76 -19.51
N SER A 294 -3.62 2.91 -19.49
CA SER A 294 -2.67 1.86 -19.89
C SER A 294 -1.72 1.39 -18.79
N HIS A 295 -1.79 1.94 -17.58
CA HIS A 295 -0.80 1.63 -16.53
C HIS A 295 -0.81 0.15 -16.09
N HIS A 296 -1.91 -0.58 -16.22
CA HIS A 296 -1.96 -2.03 -15.98
C HIS A 296 -1.26 -2.87 -17.07
N GLY A 297 -0.78 -2.24 -18.14
CA GLY A 297 -0.05 -2.93 -19.21
C GLY A 297 -1.00 -3.53 -20.24
N GLU A 298 -0.97 -4.84 -20.40
CA GLU A 298 -1.79 -5.51 -21.41
C GLU A 298 -3.27 -5.63 -20.97
N PRO A 299 -4.23 -5.69 -21.92
CA PRO A 299 -5.65 -5.86 -21.59
C PRO A 299 -5.97 -7.09 -20.74
N GLN A 300 -5.18 -8.16 -20.87
CA GLN A 300 -5.29 -9.37 -20.04
C GLN A 300 -4.98 -9.13 -18.55
N PHE A 301 -4.28 -8.03 -18.23
CA PHE A 301 -4.01 -7.57 -16.88
C PHE A 301 -4.95 -6.45 -16.43
N GLY A 302 -6.00 -6.16 -17.22
CA GLY A 302 -7.06 -5.22 -16.86
C GLY A 302 -6.90 -3.82 -17.42
N ALA A 303 -5.87 -3.54 -18.24
CA ALA A 303 -5.74 -2.24 -18.91
C ALA A 303 -6.85 -2.01 -19.95
N VAL A 304 -7.29 -0.76 -20.10
CA VAL A 304 -8.21 -0.38 -21.19
C VAL A 304 -7.47 -0.38 -22.53
N GLN A 305 -6.19 -0.01 -22.51
CA GLN A 305 -5.33 0.03 -23.69
C GLN A 305 -3.90 -0.33 -23.32
N SER A 306 -3.14 -0.95 -24.23
CA SER A 306 -1.71 -1.22 -23.99
C SER A 306 -0.88 0.08 -23.93
N PRO A 307 0.26 0.10 -23.22
CA PRO A 307 1.16 1.23 -23.21
C PRO A 307 1.74 1.51 -24.61
N MET A 308 1.53 2.72 -25.11
CA MET A 308 1.92 3.13 -26.50
C MET A 308 2.91 4.29 -26.56
N THR A 309 3.36 4.76 -25.41
CA THR A 309 4.45 5.74 -25.29
C THR A 309 5.53 5.18 -24.40
N ARG A 310 6.75 5.75 -24.49
CA ARG A 310 7.86 5.29 -23.65
C ARG A 310 7.55 5.52 -22.17
N GLU A 311 6.88 6.64 -21.86
CA GLU A 311 6.46 7.02 -20.52
C GLU A 311 5.37 6.08 -20.00
N ALA A 312 4.37 5.73 -20.82
CA ALA A 312 3.34 4.77 -20.41
C ALA A 312 3.94 3.39 -20.14
N PHE A 313 4.88 2.95 -20.99
CA PHE A 313 5.55 1.66 -20.82
C PHE A 313 6.41 1.65 -19.55
N ALA A 314 7.17 2.72 -19.30
CA ALA A 314 7.95 2.88 -18.08
C ALA A 314 7.08 2.94 -16.82
N LEU A 315 5.95 3.67 -16.87
CA LEU A 315 4.99 3.76 -15.77
C LEU A 315 4.42 2.39 -15.43
N HIS A 316 3.96 1.64 -16.43
CA HIS A 316 3.42 0.29 -16.22
C HIS A 316 4.41 -0.62 -15.49
N LEU A 317 5.67 -0.64 -15.92
CA LEU A 317 6.69 -1.46 -15.27
C LEU A 317 7.02 -1.00 -13.85
N ALA A 318 6.99 0.30 -13.59
CA ALA A 318 7.22 0.86 -12.26
C ALA A 318 6.08 0.50 -11.30
N ASP A 319 4.84 0.62 -11.78
CA ASP A 319 3.62 0.25 -11.05
C ASP A 319 3.60 -1.24 -10.69
N ASP A 320 3.79 -2.11 -11.69
CA ASP A 320 3.83 -3.57 -11.51
C ASP A 320 4.96 -4.01 -10.57
N LEU A 321 6.13 -3.36 -10.65
CA LEU A 321 7.24 -3.63 -9.74
C LEU A 321 6.90 -3.24 -8.30
N ASP A 322 6.39 -2.02 -8.06
CA ASP A 322 6.05 -1.52 -6.73
C ASP A 322 5.02 -2.44 -6.06
N ALA A 323 3.94 -2.76 -6.78
CA ALA A 323 2.95 -3.72 -6.34
C ALA A 323 3.64 -5.04 -5.99
N LYS A 324 4.31 -5.70 -6.94
CA LYS A 324 4.90 -7.02 -6.71
C LYS A 324 5.85 -7.06 -5.52
N MET A 325 6.70 -6.04 -5.34
CA MET A 325 7.61 -5.97 -4.20
C MET A 325 6.86 -5.87 -2.87
N ASN A 326 5.82 -5.05 -2.79
CA ASN A 326 5.04 -4.94 -1.55
C ASN A 326 4.38 -6.26 -1.13
N SER A 327 3.85 -7.06 -2.06
CA SER A 327 3.30 -8.39 -1.70
C SER A 327 4.39 -9.40 -1.39
N LEU A 328 5.55 -9.31 -2.02
CA LEU A 328 6.66 -10.18 -1.65
C LEU A 328 7.11 -9.91 -0.22
N ASP A 329 7.16 -8.66 0.21
CA ASP A 329 7.43 -8.30 1.60
C ASP A 329 6.38 -8.91 2.54
N ASP A 330 5.09 -8.80 2.20
CA ASP A 330 4.00 -9.40 2.97
C ASP A 330 4.07 -10.94 3.01
N ILE A 331 4.41 -11.58 1.88
CA ILE A 331 4.55 -13.03 1.76
C ILE A 331 5.74 -13.53 2.59
N LEU A 332 6.87 -12.81 2.56
CA LEU A 332 8.08 -13.20 3.27
C LEU A 332 7.99 -12.89 4.78
N ALA A 333 7.21 -11.89 5.17
CA ALA A 333 6.90 -11.62 6.56
C ALA A 333 6.00 -12.70 7.20
N LYS A 334 5.20 -13.42 6.40
CA LYS A 334 4.39 -14.54 6.89
C LYS A 334 5.27 -15.74 7.23
N ASN A 335 5.27 -16.10 8.50
CA ASN A 335 6.09 -17.19 9.02
C ASN A 335 5.30 -18.51 9.12
N ASP A 336 4.82 -19.02 7.99
CA ASP A 336 3.98 -20.24 7.94
C ASP A 336 4.72 -21.50 8.45
N ASP A 337 6.03 -21.55 8.23
CA ASP A 337 6.93 -22.61 8.70
C ASP A 337 8.28 -21.96 9.07
N PRO A 338 8.58 -21.79 10.37
CA PRO A 338 9.80 -21.15 10.85
C PRO A 338 11.09 -21.88 10.51
N ASP A 339 11.02 -23.18 10.22
CA ASP A 339 12.18 -24.03 9.97
C ASP A 339 12.40 -24.27 8.47
N SER A 340 11.45 -23.87 7.63
CA SER A 340 11.59 -23.88 6.17
C SER A 340 12.30 -22.62 5.65
N LEU A 341 13.29 -22.82 4.78
CA LEU A 341 13.95 -21.77 4.00
C LEU A 341 13.10 -21.25 2.82
N TRP A 342 11.91 -21.82 2.61
CA TRP A 342 11.03 -21.49 1.49
C TRP A 342 9.64 -21.12 2.00
N THR A 343 8.97 -20.23 1.29
CA THR A 343 7.53 -19.95 1.49
C THR A 343 6.69 -21.15 1.05
N ALA A 344 5.42 -21.18 1.44
CA ALA A 344 4.44 -21.99 0.72
C ALA A 344 4.36 -21.56 -0.77
N TYR A 345 3.80 -22.43 -1.62
CA TYR A 345 3.62 -22.13 -3.05
C TYR A 345 2.70 -20.93 -3.23
N GLN A 346 3.17 -19.91 -3.94
CA GLN A 346 2.41 -18.70 -4.20
C GLN A 346 1.75 -18.80 -5.57
N SER A 347 0.48 -19.17 -5.61
CA SER A 347 -0.28 -19.40 -6.85
C SER A 347 -0.30 -18.17 -7.75
N LEU A 348 -0.40 -16.96 -7.19
CA LEU A 348 -0.39 -15.71 -7.94
C LEU A 348 0.90 -15.51 -8.77
N TYR A 349 2.03 -16.01 -8.28
CA TYR A 349 3.35 -15.90 -8.93
C TYR A 349 3.80 -17.19 -9.62
N GLY A 350 3.04 -18.27 -9.45
CA GLY A 350 3.35 -19.60 -9.96
C GLY A 350 4.64 -20.20 -9.40
N ARG A 351 5.11 -19.78 -8.21
CA ARG A 351 6.42 -20.16 -7.67
C ARG A 351 6.49 -20.14 -6.14
N TYR A 352 7.55 -20.74 -5.61
CA TYR A 352 7.99 -20.57 -4.22
C TYR A 352 8.99 -19.42 -4.14
N PHE A 353 9.07 -18.76 -2.98
CA PHE A 353 10.10 -17.75 -2.70
C PHE A 353 11.05 -18.25 -1.62
N TYR A 354 12.32 -17.89 -1.78
CA TYR A 354 13.37 -18.24 -0.84
C TYR A 354 13.44 -17.20 0.29
N LYS A 355 13.35 -17.64 1.54
CA LYS A 355 13.40 -16.79 2.74
C LYS A 355 14.82 -16.40 3.14
N GLY A 356 15.83 -17.15 2.69
CA GLY A 356 17.20 -17.02 3.20
C GLY A 356 17.45 -17.80 4.48
N PRO A 357 18.72 -18.02 4.86
CA PRO A 357 19.07 -18.59 6.16
C PRO A 357 18.65 -17.61 7.27
N ARG A 358 18.19 -18.14 8.42
CA ARG A 358 17.91 -17.33 9.63
C ARG A 358 19.15 -16.48 9.93
N GLN A 359 18.98 -15.16 9.91
CA GLN A 359 19.93 -14.30 10.60
C GLN A 359 19.55 -14.33 12.08
N ASP A 360 20.15 -15.23 12.84
CA ASP A 360 20.17 -15.09 14.29
C ASP A 360 20.92 -13.78 14.58
N GLY A 361 20.17 -12.72 14.90
CA GLY A 361 20.75 -11.44 15.32
C GLY A 361 21.65 -11.65 16.54
N PRO A 362 22.65 -10.78 16.76
CA PRO A 362 23.68 -11.01 17.77
C PRO A 362 23.03 -11.06 19.17
N SER A 363 23.22 -12.17 19.86
CA SER A 363 23.06 -12.21 21.32
C SER A 363 24.00 -11.16 21.92
N SER A 364 23.46 -10.32 22.79
CA SER A 364 24.17 -9.19 23.41
C SER A 364 25.13 -9.61 24.53
N ASP A 365 25.75 -10.77 24.43
CA ASP A 365 26.80 -11.21 25.34
C ASP A 365 27.93 -11.82 24.50
N ALA A 366 28.91 -10.98 24.13
CA ALA A 366 30.15 -11.45 23.56
C ALA A 366 31.17 -11.68 24.69
N PRO A 367 31.57 -12.91 25.02
CA PRO A 367 32.92 -13.17 25.47
C PRO A 367 33.85 -13.20 24.24
N ASP A 368 35.08 -12.71 24.44
CA ASP A 368 36.12 -12.55 23.41
C ASP A 368 36.31 -13.79 22.50
N PRO A 369 36.71 -13.60 21.23
CA PRO A 369 36.84 -14.70 20.29
C PRO A 369 38.12 -15.51 20.53
N GLU A 370 37.97 -16.76 20.95
CA GLU A 370 38.99 -17.80 20.72
C GLU A 370 38.83 -18.42 19.32
N PRO A 371 39.93 -18.83 18.66
CA PRO A 371 39.90 -19.30 17.27
C PRO A 371 39.29 -20.71 17.14
N PRO A 372 38.55 -21.01 16.05
CA PRO A 372 37.78 -22.23 15.93
C PRO A 372 38.63 -23.45 15.51
N SER A 373 38.56 -24.53 16.29
CA SER A 373 38.95 -25.87 15.89
C SER A 373 37.74 -26.70 15.45
N ALA A 374 37.56 -26.84 14.11
CA ALA A 374 36.93 -27.92 13.31
C ALA A 374 35.67 -28.71 13.77
N PRO A 375 34.91 -29.35 12.84
CA PRO A 375 34.55 -28.96 11.48
C PRO A 375 33.02 -28.91 11.27
N CYS A 376 32.59 -27.99 10.41
CA CYS A 376 31.21 -27.87 9.94
C CYS A 376 30.85 -29.02 8.98
N ARG A 377 29.65 -29.61 9.11
CA ARG A 377 29.11 -30.56 8.11
C ARG A 377 29.03 -29.84 6.75
N GLU A 378 29.71 -30.38 5.74
CA GLU A 378 29.68 -29.85 4.37
C GLU A 378 28.26 -29.90 3.80
N VAL A 379 27.62 -28.75 3.65
CA VAL A 379 26.58 -28.57 2.62
C VAL A 379 27.33 -28.30 1.32
N ARG A 380 27.49 -29.35 0.49
CA ARG A 380 28.08 -29.19 -0.84
C ARG A 380 27.10 -28.50 -1.78
N GLN A 381 27.30 -27.21 -2.00
CA GLN A 381 26.75 -26.50 -3.16
C GLN A 381 27.52 -26.98 -4.41
N LEU A 382 26.81 -27.40 -5.46
CA LEU A 382 27.43 -27.74 -6.73
C LEU A 382 28.08 -26.48 -7.35
N PRO A 383 29.31 -26.56 -7.90
CA PRO A 383 29.98 -25.39 -8.45
C PRO A 383 29.23 -24.89 -9.69
N LEU A 384 28.77 -23.63 -9.64
CA LEU A 384 27.95 -22.98 -10.68
C LEU A 384 28.74 -22.60 -11.96
N TRP A 385 30.07 -22.75 -11.95
CA TRP A 385 30.93 -22.51 -13.09
C TRP A 385 32.09 -23.53 -13.06
N PRO A 386 32.13 -24.55 -13.94
CA PRO A 386 33.32 -25.37 -14.08
C PRO A 386 34.41 -24.51 -14.72
N GLY A 387 35.33 -24.02 -13.89
CA GLY A 387 36.51 -23.30 -14.34
C GLY A 387 37.33 -24.16 -15.30
N VAL A 388 37.55 -23.60 -16.48
CA VAL A 388 38.55 -23.96 -17.48
C VAL A 388 39.80 -24.53 -16.79
N THR A 389 40.06 -25.82 -16.96
CA THR A 389 41.33 -26.41 -16.56
C THR A 389 42.42 -25.92 -17.51
N GLU A 390 43.13 -24.86 -17.16
CA GLU A 390 44.52 -24.73 -17.57
C GLU A 390 45.29 -25.91 -16.97
N LYS A 391 45.54 -26.94 -17.80
CA LYS A 391 46.67 -27.83 -17.59
C LYS A 391 47.67 -27.61 -18.70
N GLY A 392 48.48 -26.57 -18.52
CA GLY A 392 49.87 -26.65 -18.92
C GLY A 392 50.58 -27.61 -17.97
N ARG A 393 51.08 -28.73 -18.49
CA ARG A 393 52.39 -29.30 -18.13
C ARG A 393 52.77 -30.39 -19.13
N ALA A 394 53.98 -30.20 -19.65
CA ALA A 394 54.75 -31.07 -20.50
C ALA A 394 54.84 -32.52 -20.00
N HIS A 395 55.01 -33.44 -20.94
CA HIS A 395 55.97 -34.52 -20.82
C HIS A 395 56.42 -34.97 -22.22
N ASP A 396 57.73 -34.89 -22.44
CA ASP A 396 58.49 -35.61 -23.46
C ASP A 396 58.32 -37.13 -23.29
N ASP A 397 58.32 -37.89 -24.39
CA ASP A 397 59.41 -38.81 -24.75
C ASP A 397 59.03 -39.74 -25.94
N ALA A 398 60.05 -39.98 -26.78
CA ALA A 398 60.23 -40.95 -27.87
C ALA A 398 59.75 -40.59 -29.29
#